data_AF-A0A3S3K7D0-F1
#
_entry.id   AF-A0A3S3K7D0-F1
#
_cell.length_a   1.000
_cell.length_b   1.000
_cell.length_c   1.000
_cell.angle_alpha   90.00
_cell.angle_beta   90.00
_cell.angle_gamma   90.00
#
_symmetry.space_group_name_H-M   'P 1'
#
loop_
_entity.id
_entity.type
_entity.pdbx_description
1 polymer ?
#
loop_
_entity_poly.entity_id
_entity_poly.type
_entity_poly.pdbx_seq_one_letter_code
_entity_poly.pdbx_strand_id
1 'polypeptide(L)' 'MAARLSEKVGRSHGAVLAAFLRRERLRPTAVGVGIGIPHARLDGIAAPAAPSLKTPKWPR' A
#
# COMPACT_ATOMS: atom_id res chain seq x y z
N MET A 1 -4.40 -1.39 -4.44
CA MET A 1 -3.27 -1.75 -3.56
C MET A 1 -3.73 -2.49 -2.31
N ALA A 2 -4.48 -1.84 -1.40
CA ALA A 2 -4.90 -2.45 -0.14
C ALA A 2 -5.71 -3.74 -0.31
N ALA A 3 -6.67 -3.79 -1.25
CA ALA A 3 -7.43 -5.01 -1.54
C ALA A 3 -6.52 -6.19 -1.94
N ARG A 4 -5.56 -5.97 -2.85
CA ARG A 4 -4.62 -7.01 -3.28
C ARG A 4 -3.67 -7.46 -2.17
N LEU A 5 -3.27 -6.55 -1.29
CA LEU A 5 -2.43 -6.90 -0.16
C LEU A 5 -3.21 -7.65 0.92
N SER A 6 -4.47 -7.29 1.16
CA SER A 6 -5.37 -7.95 2.10
C SER A 6 -5.45 -9.46 1.84
N GLU A 7 -5.69 -9.85 0.58
CA GLU A 7 -5.67 -11.24 0.14
C GLU A 7 -4.30 -11.89 0.35
N LYS A 8 -3.22 -11.20 -0.05
CA LYS A 8 -1.85 -11.75 0.00
C LYS A 8 -1.31 -11.96 1.42
N VAL A 9 -1.69 -11.12 2.38
CA VAL A 9 -1.15 -11.16 3.76
C VAL A 9 -2.12 -11.72 4.79
N GLY A 10 -3.32 -12.14 4.37
CA GLY A 10 -4.33 -12.71 5.28
C GLY A 10 -4.84 -11.71 6.32
N ARG A 11 -4.95 -10.43 5.95
CA ARG A 11 -5.43 -9.35 6.84
C ARG A 11 -6.63 -8.67 6.21
N SER A 12 -7.51 -8.07 7.02
CA SER A 12 -8.69 -7.39 6.48
C SER A 12 -8.30 -6.18 5.64
N HIS A 13 -9.10 -5.89 4.60
CA HIS A 13 -8.91 -4.73 3.75
C HIS A 13 -8.84 -3.44 4.57
N GLY A 14 -9.74 -3.29 5.56
CA GLY A 14 -9.77 -2.13 6.45
C GLY A 14 -8.48 -1.97 7.27
N ALA A 15 -7.91 -3.06 7.80
CA ALA A 15 -6.66 -3.00 8.55
C ALA A 15 -5.48 -2.55 7.67
N VAL A 16 -5.39 -3.09 6.45
CA VAL A 16 -4.34 -2.73 5.48
C VAL A 16 -4.50 -1.27 5.03
N LEU A 17 -5.71 -0.85 4.69
CA LEU A 17 -6.00 0.52 4.27
C LEU A 17 -5.71 1.52 5.40
N ALA A 18 -6.16 1.24 6.62
CA ALA A 18 -5.90 2.10 7.76
C ALA A 18 -4.40 2.23 8.06
N ALA A 19 -3.60 1.17 7.87
CA ALA A 19 -2.16 1.24 8.02
C ALA A 19 -1.52 2.20 7.00
N PHE A 20 -1.91 2.12 5.72
CA PHE A 20 -1.46 3.07 4.70
C PHE A 20 -1.86 4.50 5.03
N LEU A 21 -3.12 4.74 5.40
CA LEU A 21 -3.60 6.10 5.70
C LEU A 21 -2.89 6.71 6.91
N ARG A 22 -2.63 5.92 7.95
CA ARG A 22 -1.83 6.38 9.11
C ARG A 22 -0.42 6.79 8.67
N ARG A 23 0.22 6.04 7.77
CA ARG A 23 1.56 6.37 7.26
C ARG A 23 1.54 7.59 6.34
N GLU A 24 0.57 7.69 5.44
CA GLU A 24 0.45 8.81 4.49
C GLU A 24 0.26 10.15 5.22
N ARG A 25 -0.44 10.15 6.37
CA ARG A 25 -0.62 11.34 7.22
C ARG A 25 0.68 11.91 7.80
N LEU A 26 1.74 11.11 7.93
CA LEU A 26 3.03 11.61 8.44
C LEU A 26 3.74 12.50 7.42
N ARG A 27 3.72 12.06 6.16
CA ARG A 27 4.22 12.77 4.99
C ARG A 27 3.78 11.98 3.75
N PRO A 28 3.40 12.65 2.66
CA PRO A 28 3.07 11.98 1.41
C PRO A 28 4.14 10.98 0.99
N THR A 29 3.72 9.85 0.42
CA THR A 29 4.63 8.82 -0.10
C THR A 29 4.91 8.97 -1.60
N ALA A 30 4.45 10.08 -2.20
CA ALA A 30 4.80 10.49 -3.54
C ALA A 30 6.30 10.80 -3.65
N VAL A 31 6.95 10.27 -4.68
CA VAL A 31 8.38 10.51 -4.98
C VAL A 31 8.58 11.39 -6.23
N GLY A 32 7.48 11.87 -6.83
CA GLY A 32 7.49 12.74 -8.02
C GLY A 32 7.15 11.99 -9.31
N VAL A 33 7.03 12.73 -10.42
CA VAL A 33 6.72 12.19 -11.77
C VAL A 33 5.52 11.22 -11.79
N GLY A 34 4.52 11.48 -10.95
CA GLY A 34 3.32 10.65 -10.74
C GLY A 34 3.54 9.36 -9.94
N ILE A 35 4.77 9.07 -9.49
CA ILE A 35 5.11 7.85 -8.74
C ILE A 35 4.85 8.08 -7.25
N GLY A 36 4.21 7.09 -6.62
CA GLY A 36 4.15 6.97 -5.17
C GLY A 36 4.56 5.57 -4.73
N ILE A 37 5.18 5.49 -3.56
CA ILE A 37 5.53 4.22 -2.91
C ILE A 37 4.79 4.12 -1.56
N PRO A 38 3.45 3.94 -1.55
CA PRO A 38 2.75 3.72 -0.29
C PRO A 38 3.25 2.45 0.38
N HIS A 39 3.75 2.61 1.60
CA HIS A 39 4.23 1.55 2.48
C HIS A 39 3.61 1.75 3.86
N ALA A 40 3.52 0.69 4.66
CA ALA A 40 3.13 0.79 6.05
C ALA A 40 3.63 -0.44 6.79
N ARG A 41 3.88 -0.29 8.10
CA ARG A 41 4.05 -1.43 8.99
C ARG A 41 2.67 -1.99 9.33
N LEU A 42 2.54 -3.31 9.27
CA LEU A 42 1.31 -4.03 9.60
C LEU A 42 1.67 -5.22 10.48
N ASP A 43 1.11 -5.26 11.69
CA ASP A 43 1.41 -6.33 12.64
C ASP A 43 0.75 -7.65 12.21
N GLY A 44 1.37 -8.76 12.60
CA GLY A 44 0.89 -10.10 12.29
C GLY A 44 1.12 -10.56 10.85
N ILE A 45 1.94 -9.88 10.05
CA ILE A 45 2.41 -10.41 8.77
C ILE A 45 3.70 -11.20 8.98
N ALA A 46 3.82 -12.35 8.31
CA ALA A 46 5.01 -13.21 8.42
C ALA A 46 6.22 -12.68 7.64
N ALA A 47 5.98 -11.88 6.59
CA ALA A 47 7.00 -11.29 5.74
C ALA A 47 6.50 -10.00 5.07
N PRO A 48 7.40 -9.12 4.61
CA PRO A 48 7.03 -7.98 3.78
C PRO A 48 6.27 -8.42 2.52
N ALA A 49 5.29 -7.62 2.09
CA ALA A 49 4.50 -7.91 0.91
C ALA A 49 4.31 -6.65 0.05
N ALA A 50 4.44 -6.85 -1.27
CA ALA A 50 4.09 -5.87 -2.29
C ALA A 50 3.06 -6.48 -3.26
N PRO A 51 2.05 -5.73 -3.70
CA PRO A 51 1.14 -6.16 -4.75
C PRO A 51 1.80 -5.95 -6.11
N SER A 52 1.54 -6.85 -7.06
CA SER A 52 1.88 -6.61 -8.47
C SER A 52 0.90 -5.60 -9.08
N LEU A 53 1.44 -4.47 -9.54
CA LEU A 53 0.70 -3.48 -10.33
C LEU A 53 0.80 -3.89 -11.81
N LYS A 54 -0.30 -4.37 -12.40
CA LYS A 54 -0.32 -4.82 -13.80
C LYS A 54 -0.45 -3.68 -14.83
N THR A 55 -0.60 -2.43 -14.38
CA THR A 55 -0.74 -1.28 -15.29
C THR A 55 -0.35 0.01 -14.57
N PRO A 56 0.60 0.82 -15.08
CA PRO A 56 0.76 2.19 -14.61
C PRO A 56 -0.48 2.97 -15.02
N LYS A 57 -1.24 3.46 -14.04
CA LYS A 57 -2.33 4.42 -14.29
C LYS A 57 -1.77 5.83 -14.25
N TRP A 58 -1.00 6.20 -15.26
CA TRP A 58 -0.67 7.60 -15.52
C TRP A 58 -1.69 8.13 -16.51
N PRO A 59 -2.46 9.18 -16.20
CA PRO A 59 -3.07 9.95 -17.25
C PRO A 59 -1.93 10.55 -18.09
N ARG A 60 -2.02 10.41 -19.41
CA ARG A 60 -1.21 11.21 -20.33
C ARG A 60 -1.61 12.67 -20.23
#